data_AF-A0A0J7JWZ3-F1
#
_entry.id   AF-A0A0J7JWZ3-F1
#
_cell.length_a   1.000
_cell.length_b   1.000
_cell.length_c   1.000
_cell.angle_alpha   90.00
_cell.angle_beta   90.00
_cell.angle_gamma   90.00
#
_symmetry.space_group_name_H-M   'P 1'
#
loop_
_entity.id
_entity.type
_entity.pdbx_description
1 polymer ?
#
loop_
_entity_poly.entity_id
_entity_poly.type
_entity_poly.pdbx_seq_one_letter_code
_entity_poly.pdbx_strand_id
1 'polypeptide(L)'
;DKERFKVPTLRNIELTAPYFHDGSTKTLADAVRVMAKYQTPAGQLSDQDVADIVAFLKTLTGKYQGKTLNQTDDEKTPAQAR
;
A
#
# COMPACT_ATOMS: atom_id res chain seq x y z
N ASP A 1 -23.03 5.79 15.66
CA ASP A 1 -22.30 4.51 15.62
C ASP A 1 -22.13 3.94 14.21
N LYS A 2 -21.98 4.80 13.17
CA LYS A 2 -21.96 4.37 11.75
C LYS A 2 -20.65 4.71 11.01
N GLU A 3 -19.63 5.18 11.71
CA GLU A 3 -18.40 5.71 11.10
C GLU A 3 -17.13 5.13 11.75
N ARG A 4 -17.20 3.89 12.23
CA ARG A 4 -16.03 3.14 12.72
C ARG A 4 -15.58 2.19 11.61
N PHE A 5 -14.41 2.46 11.04
CA PHE A 5 -13.81 1.60 10.02
C PHE A 5 -12.75 0.69 10.65
N LYS A 6 -12.73 -0.58 10.22
CA LYS A 6 -11.66 -1.50 10.60
C LYS A 6 -10.37 -1.07 9.92
N VAL A 7 -9.29 -0.94 10.68
CA VAL A 7 -7.96 -0.64 10.12
C VAL A 7 -7.56 -1.82 9.21
N PRO A 8 -7.41 -1.61 7.90
CA PRO A 8 -7.00 -2.67 6.99
C PRO A 8 -5.55 -3.06 7.25
N THR A 9 -5.21 -4.32 7.02
CA THR A 9 -3.83 -4.79 7.12
C THR A 9 -3.00 -4.20 5.99
N LEU A 10 -1.78 -3.73 6.28
CA LEU A 10 -0.90 -3.08 5.30
C LEU A 10 -0.03 -4.08 4.49
N ARG A 11 -0.25 -5.39 4.64
CA ARG A 11 0.48 -6.41 3.89
C ARG A 11 0.06 -6.36 2.42
N ASN A 12 1.04 -6.31 1.51
CA ASN A 12 0.84 -6.15 0.06
C ASN A 12 0.12 -4.86 -0.35
N ILE A 13 0.18 -3.79 0.47
CA ILE A 13 -0.57 -2.55 0.21
C ILE A 13 -0.24 -1.97 -1.18
N GLU A 14 1.02 -2.08 -1.62
CA GLU A 14 1.48 -1.61 -2.94
C GLU A 14 0.69 -2.17 -4.14
N LEU A 15 0.07 -3.34 -3.99
CA LEU A 15 -0.66 -4.03 -5.07
C LEU A 15 -2.17 -3.78 -5.06
N THR A 16 -2.66 -2.98 -4.11
CA THR A 16 -4.10 -2.87 -3.82
C THR A 16 -4.67 -1.49 -4.14
N ALA A 17 -4.00 -0.73 -5.00
CA ALA A 17 -4.56 0.51 -5.53
C ALA A 17 -5.88 0.23 -6.28
N PRO A 18 -6.88 1.14 -6.20
CA PRO A 18 -6.89 2.41 -5.49
C PRO A 18 -7.11 2.27 -3.96
N TYR A 19 -6.59 3.23 -3.19
CA TYR A 19 -6.57 3.20 -1.72
C TYR A 19 -7.77 3.92 -1.10
N PHE A 20 -8.07 3.57 0.16
CA PHE A 20 -9.28 3.88 0.94
C PHE A 20 -10.53 3.11 0.52
N HIS A 21 -11.57 3.17 1.37
CA HIS A 21 -12.81 2.43 1.19
C HIS A 21 -13.65 2.92 0.00
N ASP A 22 -13.37 4.11 -0.51
CA ASP A 22 -14.02 4.76 -1.65
C ASP A 22 -13.12 4.82 -2.91
N GLY A 23 -11.88 4.32 -2.82
CA GLY A 23 -10.90 4.41 -3.91
C GLY A 23 -10.44 5.84 -4.24
N SER A 24 -10.60 6.79 -3.31
CA SER A 24 -10.34 8.22 -3.54
C SER A 24 -8.87 8.57 -3.83
N THR A 25 -7.91 7.70 -3.47
CA THR A 25 -6.49 7.96 -3.72
C THR A 25 -5.83 6.90 -4.58
N LYS A 26 -5.07 7.37 -5.58
CA LYS A 26 -4.42 6.50 -6.57
C LYS A 26 -3.00 6.12 -6.19
N THR A 27 -2.38 6.86 -5.26
CA THR A 27 -0.98 6.68 -4.87
C THR A 27 -0.83 6.46 -3.37
N LEU A 28 0.18 5.69 -2.96
CA LEU A 28 0.51 5.49 -1.55
C LEU A 28 0.93 6.80 -0.87
N ALA A 29 1.60 7.69 -1.60
CA ALA A 29 2.03 8.98 -1.06
C ALA A 29 0.83 9.85 -0.65
N ASP A 30 -0.20 9.90 -1.49
CA ASP A 30 -1.43 10.65 -1.17
C ASP A 30 -2.18 9.99 -0.01
N ALA A 31 -2.25 8.66 0.01
CA ALA A 31 -2.86 7.93 1.13
C ALA A 31 -2.13 8.20 2.47
N VAL A 32 -0.80 8.22 2.47
CA VAL A 32 0.02 8.53 3.65
C VAL A 32 -0.20 9.98 4.10
N ARG A 33 -0.22 10.94 3.18
CA ARG A 33 -0.47 12.35 3.49
C ARG A 33 -1.86 12.57 4.07
N VAL A 34 -2.89 11.94 3.50
CA VAL A 34 -4.27 11.99 4.00
C VAL A 34 -4.35 11.40 5.40
N MET A 35 -3.76 10.22 5.62
CA MET A 35 -3.77 9.60 6.95
C MET A 35 -3.01 10.40 7.99
N ALA A 36 -1.84 10.97 7.64
CA ALA A 36 -1.10 11.85 8.54
C ALA A 36 -1.90 13.10 8.93
N LYS A 37 -2.65 13.68 7.99
CA LYS A 37 -3.50 14.84 8.26
C LYS A 37 -4.63 14.55 9.25
N TYR A 38 -5.27 13.39 9.14
CA TYR A 38 -6.47 13.09 9.91
C TYR A 38 -6.21 12.25 11.18
N GLN A 39 -5.12 11.49 11.23
CA GLN A 39 -4.89 10.48 12.26
C GLN A 39 -3.67 10.75 13.15
N THR A 40 -2.86 11.78 12.85
CA THR A 40 -1.71 12.13 13.70
C THR A 40 -1.75 13.60 14.13
N PRO A 41 -1.21 13.93 15.31
CA PRO A 41 -1.12 15.32 15.78
C PRO A 41 -0.22 16.19 14.89
N ALA A 42 0.67 15.58 14.10
CA ALA A 42 1.60 16.30 13.23
C ALA A 42 0.87 17.05 12.10
N GLY A 43 -0.24 16.50 11.58
CA GLY A 43 -1.11 17.13 10.58
C GLY A 43 -0.51 17.28 9.17
N GLN A 44 0.79 17.52 9.04
CA GLN A 44 1.54 17.55 7.78
C GLN A 44 2.91 16.89 7.98
N LEU A 45 3.30 16.07 7.01
CA LEU A 45 4.61 15.44 6.94
C LEU A 45 5.45 16.11 5.86
N SER A 46 6.77 16.11 6.02
CA SER A 46 7.67 16.54 4.95
C SER A 46 7.62 15.56 3.78
N ASP A 47 8.03 15.99 2.59
CA ASP A 47 8.09 15.10 1.43
C ASP A 47 9.07 13.94 1.65
N GLN A 48 10.13 14.16 2.43
CA GLN A 48 11.08 13.12 2.77
C GLN A 48 10.45 12.07 3.71
N ASP A 49 9.74 12.49 4.75
CA ASP A 49 9.06 11.55 5.65
C ASP A 49 8.00 10.73 4.91
N VAL A 50 7.26 11.36 3.98
CA VAL A 50 6.30 10.66 3.13
C VAL A 50 7.01 9.62 2.27
N ALA A 51 8.15 9.97 1.66
CA ALA A 51 8.93 9.06 0.85
C ALA A 51 9.44 7.86 1.66
N ASP A 52 9.95 8.11 2.88
CA ASP A 52 10.48 7.08 3.76
C ASP A 52 9.38 6.13 4.26
N ILE A 53 8.20 6.66 4.62
CA ILE A 53 7.04 5.85 4.98
C ILE A 53 6.57 5.03 3.79
N VAL A 54 6.49 5.62 2.59
CA VAL A 54 6.11 4.88 1.38
C VAL A 54 7.12 3.77 1.09
N ALA A 55 8.42 4.03 1.24
CA ALA A 55 9.47 3.03 1.07
C ALA A 55 9.28 1.88 2.08
N PHE A 56 9.01 2.20 3.35
CA PHE A 56 8.69 1.19 4.36
C PHE A 56 7.44 0.39 3.99
N LEU A 57 6.36 1.02 3.55
CA LEU A 57 5.12 0.33 3.16
C LEU A 57 5.34 -0.64 1.98
N LYS A 58 6.23 -0.30 1.05
CA LYS A 58 6.62 -1.22 -0.04
C LYS A 58 7.37 -2.45 0.45
N THR A 59 8.07 -2.37 1.59
CA THR A 59 8.70 -3.56 2.20
C THR A 59 7.68 -4.56 2.73
N LEU A 60 6.42 -4.15 2.94
CA LEU A 60 5.33 -5.03 3.38
C LEU A 60 4.73 -5.84 2.21
N THR A 61 5.25 -5.66 0.99
CA THR A 61 4.93 -6.52 -0.16
C THR A 61 5.63 -7.87 0.00
N GLY A 62 4.84 -8.93 0.03
CA GLY A 62 5.32 -10.30 0.17
C GLY A 62 6.22 -10.72 -0.98
N LYS A 63 7.08 -11.71 -0.69
CA LYS A 63 7.86 -12.43 -1.69
C LYS A 63 7.19 -13.76 -1.99
N TYR A 64 7.07 -14.11 -3.26
CA TYR A 64 6.67 -15.42 -3.73
C TYR A 64 7.85 -16.05 -4.48
N GLN A 65 8.30 -17.23 -4.05
CA GLN A 65 9.46 -17.91 -4.62
C GLN A 65 10.74 -17.04 -4.70
N GLY A 66 10.93 -16.16 -3.71
CA GLY A 66 12.07 -15.24 -3.68
C GLY A 66 11.92 -13.95 -4.51
N LYS A 67 10.91 -13.84 -5.37
CA LYS A 67 10.57 -12.63 -6.14
C LYS A 67 9.53 -11.78 -5.40
N THR A 68 9.61 -10.44 -5.46
CA THR A 68 8.57 -9.56 -4.89
C THR A 68 7.34 -9.55 -5.79
N LEU A 69 6.15 -9.55 -5.19
CA LEU A 69 4.88 -9.64 -5.91
C LEU A 69 4.56 -8.40 -6.79
N ASN A 70 5.33 -7.32 -6.67
CA ASN A 70 5.26 -6.13 -7.52
C ASN A 70 6.10 -6.21 -8.81
N GLN A 71 6.92 -7.25 -8.93
CA GLN A 71 7.64 -7.60 -10.15
C GLN A 71 6.91 -8.79 -10.78
N THR A 72 5.75 -8.53 -11.39
CA THR A 72 5.24 -9.43 -12.42
C THR A 72 6.13 -9.23 -13.64
N ASP A 73 7.26 -9.92 -13.68
CA ASP A 73 7.84 -10.27 -14.96
C ASP A 73 6.74 -11.01 -15.74
N ASP A 74 6.54 -10.63 -17.00
CA ASP A 74 5.79 -11.32 -18.05
C ASP A 74 6.29 -12.77 -18.26
N GLU A 75 6.26 -13.60 -17.23
CA GLU A 75 6.45 -15.03 -17.37
C GLU A 75 5.06 -15.64 -17.45
N LYS A 76 4.56 -15.75 -18.69
CA LYS A 76 3.54 -16.73 -19.06
C LYS A 76 3.80 -18.00 -18.27
N THR A 77 3.03 -18.26 -17.22
CA THR A 77 3.00 -19.57 -16.59
C THR A 77 2.38 -20.50 -17.63
N PRO A 78 3.12 -21.45 -18.24
CA PRO A 78 2.45 -22.51 -18.96
C PRO A 78 1.76 -23.33 -17.88
N ALA A 79 0.47 -23.54 -18.06
CA ALA A 79 -0.27 -24.59 -17.38
C ALA A 79 0.57 -25.89 -17.39
N GLN A 80 0.90 -26.40 -16.20
CA GLN A 80 1.32 -27.78 -15.87
C GLN A 80 1.76 -27.73 -14.38
N ALA A 81 1.32 -28.59 -13.46
CA ALA A 81 0.68 -29.87 -13.57
C ALA A 81 -0.09 -30.15 -12.27
N ARG A 82 -1.35 -30.59 -12.40
CA ARG A 82 -1.95 -31.73 -11.69
C ARG A 82 -3.35 -31.99 -12.24
#